data_AF-A0A101HUB0-F1
#
_entry.id   AF-A0A101HUB0-F1
#
_cell.length_a   1.000
_cell.length_b   1.000
_cell.length_c   1.000
_cell.angle_alpha   90.00
_cell.angle_beta   90.00
_cell.angle_gamma   90.00
#
_symmetry.space_group_name_H-M   'P 1'
#
loop_
_entity.id
_entity.type
_entity.pdbx_description
1 polymer ?
#
loop_
_entity_poly.entity_id
_entity_poly.type
_entity_poly.pdbx_seq_one_letter_code
_entity_poly.pdbx_strand_id
1 'polypeptide(L)' 'PTAGLWEGQTDEGEMGTTYDMVDDYLEGKDIPERDRKIIERLHARSEHKRKLPPSPPAEWYT' A
#
# COMPACT_ATOMS: atom_id res chain seq x y z
N PRO A 1 -0.03 -11.94 9.79
CA PRO A 1 -0.52 -12.48 8.49
C PRO A 1 0.66 -12.72 7.52
N THR A 2 0.47 -13.55 6.49
CA THR A 2 1.52 -13.85 5.49
C THR A 2 0.93 -14.25 4.14
N ALA A 3 1.57 -13.84 3.04
CA ALA A 3 1.28 -14.30 1.68
C ALA A 3 1.82 -15.71 1.37
N GLY A 4 2.74 -16.25 2.18
CA GLY A 4 3.29 -17.60 2.04
C GLY A 4 4.17 -17.83 0.82
N LEU A 5 4.81 -16.78 0.28
CA LEU A 5 5.65 -16.88 -0.92
C LEU A 5 7.07 -17.40 -0.64
N TRP A 6 7.57 -17.25 0.59
CA TRP A 6 8.85 -17.83 1.05
C TRP A 6 8.85 -18.11 2.56
N GLU A 7 9.82 -18.90 3.02
CA GLU A 7 9.94 -19.29 4.43
C GLU A 7 10.26 -18.07 5.33
N GLY A 8 9.57 -17.99 6.48
CA GLY A 8 9.72 -16.89 7.43
C GLY A 8 9.08 -15.56 7.01
N GLN A 9 8.32 -15.53 5.91
CA GLN A 9 7.65 -14.33 5.44
C GLN A 9 6.56 -13.85 6.41
N THR A 10 6.54 -12.56 6.70
CA THR A 10 5.42 -11.88 7.38
C THR A 10 5.08 -10.59 6.65
N ASP A 11 3.78 -10.30 6.48
CA ASP A 11 3.34 -9.11 5.77
C ASP A 11 3.80 -7.83 6.50
N GLU A 12 3.71 -7.81 7.83
CA GLU A 12 4.15 -6.68 8.66
C GLU A 12 5.66 -6.44 8.57
N GLY A 13 6.45 -7.52 8.50
CA GLY A 13 7.90 -7.44 8.32
C GLY A 13 8.28 -6.82 6.98
N GLU A 14 7.53 -7.12 5.91
CA GLU A 14 7.76 -6.54 4.58
C GLU A 14 7.25 -5.10 4.45
N MET A 15 6.08 -4.81 5.01
CA MET A 15 5.52 -3.46 4.99
C MET A 15 6.32 -2.50 5.88
N GLY A 16 6.93 -3.01 6.95
CA GLY A 16 7.67 -2.22 7.94
C GLY A 16 6.78 -1.53 8.97
N THR A 17 5.51 -1.91 9.04
CA THR A 17 4.48 -1.43 9.98
C THR A 17 3.52 -2.59 10.31
N THR A 18 2.75 -2.47 11.40
CA THR A 18 1.80 -3.51 11.84
C THR A 18 0.41 -3.30 11.27
N TYR A 19 -0.41 -4.35 11.28
CA TYR A 19 -1.83 -4.23 10.94
C TYR A 19 -2.57 -3.29 11.89
N ASP A 20 -2.28 -3.33 13.19
CA ASP A 20 -2.88 -2.40 14.17
C ASP A 20 -2.65 -0.93 13.79
N MET A 21 -1.45 -0.56 13.33
CA MET A 21 -1.16 0.81 12.88
C MET A 21 -1.90 1.17 11.59
N VAL A 22 -2.05 0.21 10.67
CA VAL A 22 -2.80 0.41 9.43
C VAL A 22 -4.29 0.60 9.73
N ASP A 23 -4.86 -0.24 10.59
CA ASP A 23 -6.26 -0.17 10.99
C ASP A 23 -6.54 1.14 11.73
N ASP A 24 -5.70 1.50 12.70
CA ASP A 24 -5.84 2.78 13.42
C ASP A 24 -5.75 3.99 12.48
N TYR A 25 -4.85 3.96 11.49
CA TYR A 25 -4.76 5.01 10.46
C TYR A 25 -6.02 5.10 9.60
N LEU A 26 -6.58 3.95 9.19
CA LEU A 26 -7.80 3.90 8.38
C LEU A 26 -9.06 4.34 9.15
N GLU A 27 -9.08 4.10 10.46
CA GLU A 27 -10.13 4.57 11.38
C GLU A 27 -9.97 6.05 11.77
N GLY A 28 -8.88 6.71 11.36
CA GLY A 28 -8.61 8.12 11.62
C GLY A 28 -8.06 8.41 13.02
N LYS A 29 -7.53 7.40 13.72
CA LYS A 29 -6.86 7.57 15.01
C LYS A 29 -5.45 8.15 14.82
N ASP A 30 -4.90 8.69 15.91
CA ASP A 30 -3.51 9.13 15.94
C ASP A 30 -2.56 7.93 16.00
N ILE A 31 -1.57 7.94 15.12
CA ILE A 31 -0.50 6.93 15.06
C ILE A 31 0.88 7.63 15.01
N PRO A 32 1.97 6.92 15.35
CA PRO A 32 3.31 7.48 15.24
C PRO A 32 3.64 7.96 13.82
N GLU A 33 4.35 9.09 13.72
CA GLU A 33 4.70 9.71 12.44
C GLU A 33 5.50 8.80 11.50
N ARG A 34 6.31 7.89 12.07
CA ARG A 34 7.05 6.88 11.31
C ARG A 34 6.11 6.00 10.50
N ASP A 35 5.09 5.47 11.16
CA ASP A 35 4.13 4.52 10.56
C ASP A 35 3.21 5.23 9.56
N ARG A 36 2.77 6.46 9.87
CA ARG A 36 2.05 7.33 8.93
C ARG A 36 2.81 7.48 7.60
N LYS A 37 4.11 7.85 7.66
CA LYS A 37 4.95 8.00 6.46
C LYS A 37 5.10 6.70 5.68
N ILE A 38 5.22 5.55 6.35
CA ILE A 38 5.30 4.24 5.70
C ILE A 38 3.99 3.97 4.94
N ILE A 39 2.85 4.12 5.60
CA ILE A 39 1.51 3.88 5.04
C ILE A 39 1.26 4.77 3.83
N GLU A 40 1.47 6.09 3.96
CA GLU A 40 1.27 7.05 2.87
C GLU A 40 2.18 6.77 1.67
N ARG A 41 3.45 6.44 1.91
CA ARG A 41 4.40 6.06 0.86
C ARG A 41 3.96 4.79 0.13
N LEU A 42 3.55 3.75 0.87
CA LEU A 42 3.08 2.49 0.28
C LEU A 42 1.79 2.69 -0.51
N HIS A 43 0.87 3.52 0.00
CA HIS A 43 -0.35 3.89 -0.70
C HIS A 43 -0.03 4.61 -2.00
N ALA A 44 0.80 5.66 -1.98
CA ALA A 44 1.19 6.41 -3.17
C ALA A 44 1.91 5.55 -4.22
N ARG A 45 2.82 4.67 -3.80
CA ARG A 45 3.57 3.79 -4.73
C ARG A 45 2.68 2.75 -5.42
N SER A 46 1.61 2.32 -4.75
CA SER A 46 0.70 1.26 -5.24
C SER A 46 -0.51 1.80 -5.99
N GLU A 47 -0.56 3.10 -6.28
CA GLU A 47 -1.68 3.80 -6.91
C GLU A 47 -2.16 3.12 -8.21
N HIS A 48 -1.22 2.75 -9.08
CA HIS A 48 -1.50 2.04 -10.34
C HIS A 48 -2.17 0.68 -10.17
N LYS A 49 -2.09 0.04 -8.98
CA LYS A 49 -2.78 -1.23 -8.69
C LYS A 49 -4.28 -1.04 -8.45
N ARG A 50 -4.72 0.19 -8.18
CA ARG A 50 -6.12 0.57 -7.92
C ARG A 50 -6.76 1.31 -9.09
N LYS A 51 -6.02 1.49 -10.19
CA LYS A 51 -6.50 2.08 -11.44
C LYS A 51 -6.48 1.05 -12.55
N LEU A 52 -7.33 1.26 -13.56
CA LEU A 52 -7.18 0.54 -14.82
C LEU A 52 -5.83 0.88 -15.46
N PRO A 53 -5.22 -0.06 -16.19
CA PRO A 53 -4.01 0.21 -16.96
C PRO A 53 -4.20 1.45 -17.85
N PRO A 54 -3.21 2.36 -17.92
CA PRO A 54 -3.33 3.53 -18.77
C PRO A 54 -3.48 3.08 -20.22
N SER A 55 -4.49 3.64 -20.88
CA SER A 55 -4.67 3.45 -22.31
C SER A 55 -4.14 4.66 -23.08
N PRO A 56 -3.63 4.44 -24.29
CA PRO A 56 -3.31 5.52 -25.20
C PRO A 56 -4.52 6.44 -25.42
N PRO A 57 -4.31 7.77 -25.51
CA PRO A 57 -5.33 8.71 -25.97
C PRO A 57 -6.02 8.26 -27.25
N ALA A 58 -7.33 8.53 -27.31
CA ALA A 58 -8.18 8.07 -28.40
C ALA A 58 -7.76 8.66 -29.76
N GLU A 59 -7.17 9.86 -29.76
CA GLU A 59 -6.66 10.55 -30.95
C GLU A 59 -5.49 9.84 -31.65
N TRP A 60 -4.95 8.75 -31.08
CA TRP A 60 -3.88 7.96 -31.72
C TRP A 60 -4.41 6.98 -32.78
N TYR A 61 -5.73 6.80 -32.84
CA TYR A 61 -6.41 5.83 -33.71
C TYR A 61 -7.23 6.49 -34.84
N THR A 62 -7.16 7.82 -34.97
CA THR A 62 -7.82 8.65 -36.00
C THR A 62 -6.80 9.44 -36.78
#